data_AF-A0A1I3ZNB2-F1
#
_entry.id   AF-A0A1I3ZNB2-F1
#
_cell.length_a   1.000
_cell.length_b   1.000
_cell.length_c   1.000
_cell.angle_alpha   90.00
_cell.angle_beta   90.00
_cell.angle_gamma   90.00
#
_symmetry.space_group_name_H-M   'P 1'
#
loop_
_entity.id
_entity.type
_entity.pdbx_description
1 polymer ?
#
loop_
_entity_poly.entity_id
_entity_poly.type
_entity_poly.pdbx_seq_one_letter_code
_entity_poly.pdbx_strand_id
1 'polypeptide(L)'
;MIRKPFVHRAAALALLSGLAVPLAGCEDSGLTPNAHAYAPIAPETLALMEEKGTTKSAPVLIRTYKKESELEIWKMKADGRYALLKTYPMCRWSGQLGPKVREGDRQVPEGFYSITPAQMNPNSAYYLSMNVGYPNAYDRAMGRAGGSIMVHGVCSSAGCFSMTDPQIGEIYAIAREGFAGGQRAVQMQSYPFRMTAENLAKYRLDPNISFWKQLKEGSDNFEVTRQDVRIGVCDKHYVFNAVPANGSQFDATAACPPLKRDDEVQRLVAQKEQKDSTKIAELAAQGVRPVRTVYADGGQHPSFASKLQSVSRPEALAQGPVDIALDDGTAASKKIRLSPAVQLAGLRASAPASATIVAPSNPADVTGTISEPVKQSASLLGRWFGPKASADDAAPAAAATASASVATAVTPPPAAPQTAKSKQAAVTAKPASPTVKAKTQAATPAAKPAKEITGATAAPPPPAKASGLTTPAATVAVADQLPR
;
A
#
# COMPACT_ATOMS: atom_id res chain seq x y z
N MET A 1 1.67 3.95 92.16
CA MET A 1 1.73 2.55 91.68
C MET A 1 0.40 1.88 91.97
N ILE A 2 -0.09 0.94 91.12
CA ILE A 2 -1.01 -0.18 91.48
C ILE A 2 -2.44 0.26 91.96
N ARG A 3 -3.58 -0.24 91.48
CA ARG A 3 -3.94 -1.35 90.55
C ARG A 3 -5.30 -1.05 89.87
N LYS A 4 -5.58 -1.69 88.73
CA LYS A 4 -6.92 -1.92 88.13
C LYS A 4 -7.58 -3.14 88.83
N PRO A 5 -8.93 -3.33 88.84
CA PRO A 5 -9.73 -3.54 87.62
C PRO A 5 -11.16 -2.93 87.57
N PHE A 6 -11.68 -2.80 86.34
CA PHE A 6 -13.12 -2.69 86.05
C PHE A 6 -13.74 -4.09 85.91
N VAL A 7 -15.04 -4.21 86.19
CA VAL A 7 -15.84 -5.45 86.08
C VAL A 7 -17.15 -5.14 85.34
N HIS A 8 -17.88 -6.18 84.91
CA HIS A 8 -19.08 -6.20 84.07
C HIS A 8 -18.76 -5.97 82.58
N ARG A 9 -18.85 -6.96 81.67
CA ARG A 9 -19.99 -7.86 81.30
C ARG A 9 -21.23 -7.02 80.94
N ALA A 10 -21.49 -6.63 79.69
CA ALA A 10 -21.63 -7.35 78.40
C ALA A 10 -23.03 -7.97 78.18
N ALA A 11 -23.83 -7.36 77.30
CA ALA A 11 -24.91 -7.97 76.51
C ALA A 11 -25.44 -7.01 75.42
N ALA A 12 -26.07 -7.56 74.38
CA ALA A 12 -27.14 -6.98 73.53
C ALA A 12 -26.89 -5.70 72.69
N LEU A 13 -26.45 -5.88 71.43
CA LEU A 13 -27.05 -5.48 70.13
C LEU A 13 -25.92 -5.43 69.08
N ALA A 14 -25.79 -6.34 68.11
CA ALA A 14 -26.70 -6.77 67.03
C ALA A 14 -26.72 -5.83 65.80
N LEU A 15 -26.42 -6.41 64.63
CA LEU A 15 -26.71 -5.93 63.28
C LEU A 15 -26.14 -4.55 62.86
N LEU A 16 -24.84 -4.53 62.54
CA LEU A 16 -24.27 -3.62 61.54
C LEU A 16 -23.73 -4.45 60.37
N SER A 17 -24.61 -4.75 59.42
CA SER A 17 -24.34 -5.62 58.26
C SER A 17 -25.05 -5.09 57.02
N GLY A 18 -24.42 -4.11 56.36
CA GLY A 18 -24.92 -3.42 55.19
C GLY A 18 -24.49 -1.94 55.21
N LEU A 19 -24.20 -1.28 54.08
CA LEU A 19 -24.12 -1.80 52.71
C LEU A 19 -22.65 -1.85 52.27
N ALA A 20 -22.16 -3.04 51.93
CA ALA A 20 -21.14 -3.12 50.89
C ALA A 20 -21.90 -3.02 49.56
N VAL A 21 -21.82 -1.86 48.90
CA VAL A 21 -22.35 -1.70 47.54
C VAL A 21 -21.33 -2.34 46.59
N PRO A 22 -21.61 -3.50 45.96
CA PRO A 22 -20.82 -3.89 44.81
C PRO A 22 -21.04 -2.83 43.73
N LEU A 23 -19.97 -2.29 43.15
CA LEU A 23 -20.07 -1.67 41.84
C LEU A 23 -20.32 -2.80 40.84
N ALA A 24 -21.59 -3.20 40.73
CA ALA A 24 -22.05 -4.00 39.61
C ALA A 24 -21.67 -3.24 38.34
N GLY A 25 -20.80 -3.85 37.53
CA GLY A 25 -20.42 -3.27 36.25
C GLY A 25 -21.68 -3.05 35.43
N CYS A 26 -21.80 -1.89 34.79
CA CYS A 26 -22.78 -1.72 33.73
C CYS A 26 -22.34 -2.61 32.57
N GLU A 27 -22.89 -3.81 32.50
CA GLU A 27 -22.92 -4.60 31.27
C GLU A 27 -23.73 -3.81 30.24
N ASP A 28 -23.04 -3.02 29.42
CA ASP A 28 -23.58 -2.30 28.25
C ASP A 28 -23.89 -3.28 27.09
N SER A 29 -24.53 -4.39 27.47
CA SER A 29 -24.81 -5.57 26.65
C SER A 29 -26.10 -5.36 25.85
N GLY A 30 -26.13 -4.33 25.01
CA GLY A 30 -27.23 -4.19 24.04
C GLY A 30 -27.39 -2.88 23.27
N LEU A 31 -26.71 -1.77 23.62
CA LEU A 31 -27.04 -0.44 23.09
C LEU A 31 -25.91 0.32 22.37
N THR A 32 -24.79 -0.33 22.07
CA THR A 32 -23.69 0.25 21.27
C THR A 32 -23.67 -0.30 19.83
N PRO A 33 -24.14 0.45 18.82
CA PRO A 33 -23.93 0.11 17.42
C PRO A 33 -22.45 -0.06 17.11
N ASN A 34 -22.10 -1.18 16.49
CA ASN A 34 -20.74 -1.54 16.09
C ASN A 34 -19.74 -1.80 17.24
N ALA A 35 -20.18 -2.38 18.36
CA ALA A 35 -19.28 -2.86 19.43
C ALA A 35 -18.09 -3.69 18.88
N HIS A 36 -18.31 -4.47 17.81
CA HIS A 36 -17.27 -5.25 17.12
C HIS A 36 -16.15 -4.40 16.49
N ALA A 37 -16.41 -3.14 16.11
CA ALA A 37 -15.38 -2.22 15.62
C ALA A 37 -14.43 -1.72 16.72
N TYR A 38 -14.82 -1.87 17.99
CA TYR A 38 -14.06 -1.52 19.18
C TYR A 38 -13.40 -2.73 19.85
N ALA A 39 -13.54 -3.93 19.29
CA ALA A 39 -12.89 -5.14 19.78
C ALA A 39 -11.36 -4.95 19.91
N PRO A 40 -10.72 -5.51 20.96
CA PRO A 40 -9.27 -5.45 21.12
C PRO A 40 -8.56 -6.27 20.03
N ILE A 41 -7.27 -6.01 19.83
CA ILE A 41 -6.39 -6.93 19.08
C ILE A 41 -6.28 -8.23 19.90
N ALA A 42 -6.35 -9.38 19.23
CA ALA A 42 -6.27 -10.69 19.87
C ALA A 42 -4.96 -10.87 20.66
N PRO A 43 -4.97 -11.50 21.86
CA PRO A 43 -3.78 -11.64 22.71
C PRO A 43 -2.59 -12.30 22.01
N GLU A 44 -2.85 -13.28 21.14
CA GLU A 44 -1.84 -14.01 20.36
C GLU A 44 -1.13 -13.08 19.38
N THR A 45 -1.85 -12.13 18.80
CA THR A 45 -1.31 -11.13 17.88
C THR A 45 -0.62 -9.98 18.62
N LEU A 46 -0.99 -9.71 19.89
CA LEU A 46 -0.22 -8.82 20.76
C LEU A 46 1.12 -9.46 21.16
N ALA A 47 1.13 -10.74 21.55
CA ALA A 47 2.36 -11.49 21.80
C ALA A 47 3.26 -11.56 20.55
N LEU A 48 2.67 -11.71 19.37
CA LEU A 48 3.39 -11.65 18.10
C LEU A 48 3.97 -10.26 17.80
N MET A 49 3.32 -9.17 18.21
CA MET A 49 3.90 -7.82 18.13
C MET A 49 5.11 -7.68 19.05
N GLU A 50 5.04 -8.19 20.27
CA GLU A 50 6.16 -8.21 21.21
C GLU A 50 7.35 -9.03 20.66
N GLU A 51 7.09 -10.24 20.15
CA GLU A 51 8.09 -11.11 19.51
C GLU A 51 8.78 -10.43 18.30
N LYS A 52 8.03 -9.64 17.51
CA LYS A 52 8.61 -8.87 16.39
C LYS A 52 9.21 -7.52 16.80
N GLY A 53 9.22 -7.14 18.08
CA GLY A 53 9.79 -5.87 18.56
C GLY A 53 9.01 -4.63 18.12
N THR A 54 7.67 -4.72 18.10
CA THR A 54 6.74 -3.64 17.74
C THR A 54 5.60 -3.53 18.78
N THR A 55 4.70 -2.56 18.63
CA THR A 55 3.63 -2.28 19.59
C THR A 55 2.28 -2.12 18.89
N LYS A 56 1.17 -2.23 19.63
CA LYS A 56 -0.17 -2.00 19.07
C LYS A 56 -0.31 -0.64 18.39
N SER A 57 0.30 0.41 18.95
CA SER A 57 0.26 1.79 18.44
C SER A 57 1.27 2.12 17.34
N ALA A 58 2.26 1.25 17.07
CA ALA A 58 3.23 1.51 16.02
C ALA A 58 2.60 1.57 14.61
N PRO A 59 3.18 2.32 13.65
CA PRO A 59 2.70 2.38 12.27
C PRO A 59 2.49 1.02 11.61
N VAL A 60 1.43 0.94 10.80
CA VAL A 60 0.96 -0.22 10.05
C VAL A 60 1.13 0.03 8.55
N LEU A 61 1.59 -0.99 7.82
CA LEU A 61 1.62 -1.00 6.35
C LEU A 61 0.97 -2.30 5.86
N ILE A 62 0.15 -2.19 4.81
CA ILE A 62 -0.54 -3.33 4.20
C ILE A 62 0.12 -3.65 2.86
N ARG A 63 0.37 -4.92 2.59
CA ARG A 63 0.72 -5.41 1.24
C ARG A 63 -0.31 -6.42 0.78
N THR A 64 -0.61 -6.45 -0.51
CA THR A 64 -1.54 -7.43 -1.10
C THR A 64 -0.97 -7.97 -2.40
N TYR A 65 -1.09 -9.28 -2.62
CA TYR A 65 -0.65 -9.96 -3.83
C TYR A 65 -1.81 -10.76 -4.40
N LYS A 66 -2.34 -10.32 -5.55
CA LYS A 66 -3.58 -10.87 -6.13
C LYS A 66 -3.41 -12.32 -6.56
N LYS A 67 -2.33 -12.65 -7.28
CA LYS A 67 -2.03 -14.01 -7.74
C LYS A 67 -1.97 -15.02 -6.59
N GLU A 68 -1.20 -14.71 -5.55
CA GLU A 68 -1.09 -15.55 -4.35
C GLU A 68 -2.37 -15.50 -3.49
N SER A 69 -3.21 -14.47 -3.66
CA SER A 69 -4.41 -14.20 -2.86
C SER A 69 -4.09 -14.02 -1.37
N GLU A 70 -3.06 -13.20 -1.07
CA GLU A 70 -2.56 -12.94 0.28
C GLU A 70 -2.58 -11.45 0.61
N LEU A 71 -2.94 -11.13 1.86
CA LEU A 71 -2.80 -9.80 2.47
C LEU A 71 -1.79 -9.89 3.63
N GLU A 72 -0.72 -9.12 3.58
CA GLU A 72 0.26 -9.02 4.67
C GLU A 72 0.04 -7.76 5.49
N ILE A 73 0.05 -7.89 6.82
CA ILE A 73 0.18 -6.77 7.75
C ILE A 73 1.62 -6.67 8.20
N TRP A 74 2.23 -5.52 7.94
CA TRP A 74 3.56 -5.13 8.39
C TRP A 74 3.44 -4.08 9.50
N LYS A 75 4.32 -4.15 10.50
CA LYS A 75 4.35 -3.24 11.66
C LYS A 75 5.74 -2.65 11.85
N MET A 76 5.82 -1.34 12.08
CA MET A 76 7.10 -0.65 12.28
C MET A 76 7.67 -0.96 13.67
N LYS A 77 8.95 -1.30 13.73
CA LYS A 77 9.70 -1.51 14.99
C LYS A 77 10.29 -0.19 15.50
N ALA A 78 10.86 -0.21 16.71
CA ALA A 78 11.50 0.97 17.32
C ALA A 78 12.70 1.52 16.51
N ASP A 79 13.33 0.72 15.64
CA ASP A 79 14.41 1.16 14.72
C ASP A 79 13.88 1.77 13.40
N GLY A 80 12.59 2.11 13.34
CA GLY A 80 11.95 2.68 12.16
C GLY A 80 11.73 1.71 11.00
N ARG A 81 12.05 0.42 11.15
CA ARG A 81 11.92 -0.59 10.09
C ARG A 81 10.72 -1.50 10.32
N TYR A 82 9.96 -1.74 9.25
CA TYR A 82 8.84 -2.68 9.22
C TYR A 82 9.28 -4.14 9.31
N ALA A 83 8.65 -4.88 10.21
CA ALA A 83 8.64 -6.35 10.21
C ALA A 83 7.28 -6.85 9.72
N LEU A 84 7.28 -8.01 9.05
CA LEU A 84 6.05 -8.74 8.75
C LEU A 84 5.47 -9.25 10.07
N LEU A 85 4.25 -8.80 10.40
CA LEU A 85 3.53 -9.31 11.56
C LEU A 85 2.85 -10.63 11.19
N LYS A 86 1.98 -10.60 10.18
CA LYS A 86 1.04 -11.70 9.89
C LYS A 86 0.58 -11.67 8.43
N THR A 87 0.53 -12.83 7.80
CA THR A 87 -0.06 -13.03 6.46
C THR A 87 -1.45 -13.61 6.61
N TYR A 88 -2.41 -13.01 5.91
CA TYR A 88 -3.81 -13.37 5.93
C TYR A 88 -4.18 -13.91 4.55
N PRO A 89 -4.61 -15.18 4.43
CA PRO A 89 -5.15 -15.67 3.16
C PRO A 89 -6.44 -14.92 2.84
N MET A 90 -6.55 -14.36 1.64
CA MET A 90 -7.77 -13.70 1.17
C MET A 90 -8.83 -14.75 0.84
N CYS A 91 -10.07 -14.50 1.28
CA CYS A 91 -11.18 -15.36 0.92
C CYS A 91 -11.60 -15.13 -0.54
N ARG A 92 -11.63 -13.86 -1.01
CA ARG A 92 -11.88 -13.56 -2.42
C ARG A 92 -11.33 -12.19 -2.84
N TRP A 93 -10.93 -12.07 -4.10
CA TRP A 93 -10.84 -10.79 -4.82
C TRP A 93 -11.47 -10.93 -6.21
N SER A 94 -11.68 -9.83 -6.94
CA SER A 94 -12.37 -9.83 -8.25
C SER A 94 -11.56 -9.19 -9.39
N GLY A 95 -11.81 -9.64 -10.62
CA GLY A 95 -11.15 -9.18 -11.85
C GLY A 95 -10.05 -10.11 -12.37
N GLN A 96 -8.97 -9.54 -12.89
CA GLN A 96 -7.78 -10.20 -13.42
C GLN A 96 -6.52 -9.69 -12.68
N LEU A 97 -5.33 -10.18 -13.06
CA LEU A 97 -4.11 -9.40 -12.84
C LEU A 97 -4.12 -8.18 -13.78
N GLY A 98 -3.62 -7.05 -13.30
CA GLY A 98 -3.71 -5.76 -13.95
C GLY A 98 -4.49 -4.73 -13.12
N PRO A 99 -4.38 -3.44 -13.46
CA PRO A 99 -5.00 -2.35 -12.72
C PRO A 99 -6.51 -2.27 -12.96
N LYS A 100 -7.24 -1.73 -11.98
CA LYS A 100 -8.60 -1.21 -12.18
C LYS A 100 -8.53 0.00 -13.12
N VAL A 101 -9.49 0.13 -14.03
CA VAL A 101 -9.49 1.24 -15.01
C VAL A 101 -10.80 2.03 -15.05
N ARG A 102 -11.95 1.45 -14.71
CA ARG A 102 -13.24 2.15 -14.75
C ARG A 102 -14.22 1.67 -13.68
N GLU A 103 -15.33 2.38 -13.55
CA GLU A 103 -16.45 1.86 -12.76
C GLU A 103 -17.08 0.63 -13.43
N GLY A 104 -17.57 -0.32 -12.63
CA GLY A 104 -18.22 -1.54 -13.10
C GLY A 104 -17.32 -2.52 -13.87
N ASP A 105 -15.99 -2.38 -13.84
CA ASP A 105 -15.05 -3.39 -14.38
C ASP A 105 -14.85 -4.59 -13.44
N ARG A 106 -15.37 -4.51 -12.21
CA ARG A 106 -15.23 -5.50 -11.12
C ARG A 106 -13.76 -5.82 -10.76
N GLN A 107 -12.84 -4.95 -11.16
CA GLN A 107 -11.41 -5.14 -10.97
C GLN A 107 -10.95 -4.57 -9.62
N VAL A 108 -10.25 -5.36 -8.80
CA VAL A 108 -9.47 -4.80 -7.68
C VAL A 108 -8.19 -4.14 -8.22
N PRO A 109 -7.81 -2.95 -7.70
CA PRO A 109 -6.73 -2.15 -8.24
C PRO A 109 -5.34 -2.73 -7.93
N GLU A 110 -4.33 -2.14 -8.56
CA GLU A 110 -2.89 -2.38 -8.32
C GLU A 110 -2.21 -1.01 -8.26
N GLY A 111 -1.17 -0.85 -7.45
CA GLY A 111 -0.57 0.46 -7.14
C GLY A 111 -0.38 0.74 -5.66
N PHE A 112 -0.16 2.01 -5.33
CA PHE A 112 0.12 2.48 -3.97
C PHE A 112 -1.02 3.38 -3.48
N TYR A 113 -1.63 3.01 -2.36
CA TYR A 113 -2.84 3.60 -1.83
C TYR A 113 -2.69 4.01 -0.36
N SER A 114 -3.66 4.78 0.14
CA SER A 114 -3.59 5.46 1.43
C SER A 114 -4.93 5.33 2.14
N ILE A 115 -4.95 4.64 3.27
CA ILE A 115 -6.13 4.45 4.11
C ILE A 115 -6.03 5.39 5.30
N THR A 116 -6.86 6.44 5.34
CA THR A 116 -6.97 7.37 6.46
C THR A 116 -8.00 6.89 7.49
N PRO A 117 -8.04 7.45 8.72
CA PRO A 117 -9.08 7.14 9.69
C PRO A 117 -10.52 7.32 9.16
N ALA A 118 -10.74 8.30 8.27
CA ALA A 118 -12.04 8.56 7.65
C ALA A 118 -12.47 7.49 6.62
N GLN A 119 -11.58 6.58 6.24
CA GLN A 119 -11.88 5.43 5.36
C GLN A 119 -12.21 4.15 6.14
N MET A 120 -12.14 4.19 7.48
CA MET A 120 -12.59 3.11 8.36
C MET A 120 -14.10 3.14 8.49
N ASN A 121 -14.79 2.10 8.04
CA ASN A 121 -16.24 1.99 8.15
C ASN A 121 -16.65 0.89 9.16
N PRO A 122 -17.09 1.28 10.38
CA PRO A 122 -17.60 0.34 11.38
C PRO A 122 -19.01 -0.17 11.05
N ASN A 123 -19.82 0.63 10.33
CA ASN A 123 -21.19 0.31 9.94
C ASN A 123 -21.21 -0.47 8.60
N SER A 124 -20.39 -1.51 8.46
CA SER A 124 -20.31 -2.26 7.20
C SER A 124 -21.45 -3.27 7.07
N ALA A 125 -22.09 -3.31 5.90
CA ALA A 125 -22.99 -4.42 5.53
C ALA A 125 -22.25 -5.78 5.43
N TYR A 126 -20.92 -5.75 5.45
CA TYR A 126 -20.04 -6.92 5.43
C TYR A 126 -19.17 -6.98 6.70
N TYR A 127 -19.82 -6.89 7.86
CA TYR A 127 -19.24 -6.85 9.22
C TYR A 127 -18.35 -5.64 9.51
N LEU A 128 -17.17 -5.55 8.88
CA LEU A 128 -16.25 -4.39 8.94
C LEU A 128 -15.67 -4.13 7.56
N SER A 129 -15.28 -2.88 7.31
CA SER A 129 -14.61 -2.54 6.05
C SER A 129 -13.72 -1.30 6.14
N MET A 130 -12.69 -1.26 5.29
CA MET A 130 -11.76 -0.14 5.11
C MET A 130 -11.70 0.22 3.63
N ASN A 131 -11.95 1.47 3.25
CA ASN A 131 -11.83 1.91 1.86
C ASN A 131 -10.34 2.10 1.50
N VAL A 132 -9.87 1.43 0.45
CA VAL A 132 -8.47 1.40 0.00
C VAL A 132 -7.95 2.81 -0.38
N GLY A 133 -8.82 3.69 -0.88
CA GLY A 133 -8.42 5.02 -1.37
C GLY A 133 -8.09 5.06 -2.87
N TYR A 134 -8.68 4.15 -3.66
CA TYR A 134 -8.71 4.24 -5.13
C TYR A 134 -9.78 5.25 -5.58
N PRO A 135 -9.55 6.03 -6.66
CA PRO A 135 -8.32 6.12 -7.47
C PRO A 135 -7.27 6.99 -6.78
N ASN A 136 -5.99 6.63 -6.92
CA ASN A 136 -4.90 7.47 -6.42
C ASN A 136 -4.51 8.57 -7.44
N ALA A 137 -3.40 9.28 -7.21
CA ALA A 137 -2.93 10.32 -8.13
C ALA A 137 -2.51 9.79 -9.52
N TYR A 138 -1.86 8.61 -9.55
CA TYR A 138 -1.46 7.92 -10.78
C TYR A 138 -2.68 7.47 -11.57
N ASP A 139 -3.68 6.88 -10.89
CA ASP A 139 -4.89 6.41 -11.54
C ASP A 139 -5.66 7.55 -12.22
N ARG A 140 -5.82 8.69 -11.52
CA ARG A 140 -6.46 9.89 -12.08
C ARG A 140 -5.68 10.45 -13.29
N ALA A 141 -4.35 10.49 -13.22
CA ALA A 141 -3.51 10.96 -14.34
C ALA A 141 -3.55 10.03 -15.57
N MET A 142 -3.81 8.74 -15.33
CA MET A 142 -4.09 7.73 -16.36
C MET A 142 -5.56 7.71 -16.82
N GLY A 143 -6.39 8.66 -16.37
CA GLY A 143 -7.81 8.76 -16.73
C GLY A 143 -8.70 7.65 -16.15
N ARG A 144 -8.21 6.90 -15.16
CA ARG A 144 -8.93 5.79 -14.55
C ARG A 144 -9.96 6.28 -13.53
N ALA A 145 -11.10 5.60 -13.47
CA ALA A 145 -12.28 6.05 -12.73
C ALA A 145 -12.93 4.93 -11.89
N GLY A 146 -13.97 5.31 -11.15
CA GLY A 146 -14.72 4.45 -10.21
C GLY A 146 -14.33 4.67 -8.75
N GLY A 147 -14.88 3.88 -7.84
CA GLY A 147 -14.63 4.01 -6.40
C GLY A 147 -14.90 2.73 -5.59
N SER A 148 -15.20 2.92 -4.31
CA SER A 148 -15.74 1.90 -3.38
C SER A 148 -14.95 0.58 -3.27
N ILE A 149 -13.65 0.61 -3.52
CA ILE A 149 -12.77 -0.55 -3.30
C ILE A 149 -12.52 -0.70 -1.80
N MET A 150 -13.04 -1.78 -1.22
CA MET A 150 -12.91 -2.07 0.21
C MET A 150 -11.98 -3.26 0.46
N VAL A 151 -11.32 -3.26 1.62
CA VAL A 151 -10.98 -4.50 2.34
C VAL A 151 -12.08 -4.74 3.35
N HIS A 152 -12.74 -5.90 3.35
CA HIS A 152 -13.95 -6.13 4.16
C HIS A 152 -14.14 -7.60 4.61
N GLY A 153 -15.06 -7.83 5.54
CA GLY A 153 -15.51 -9.17 5.96
C GLY A 153 -16.46 -9.82 4.95
N VAL A 154 -17.03 -10.98 5.29
CA VAL A 154 -17.82 -11.85 4.42
C VAL A 154 -17.06 -12.30 3.16
N CYS A 155 -17.05 -13.61 2.89
CA CYS A 155 -16.34 -14.24 1.76
C CYS A 155 -16.96 -13.97 0.35
N SER A 156 -17.47 -12.75 0.11
CA SER A 156 -18.22 -12.37 -1.09
C SER A 156 -17.65 -11.11 -1.74
N SER A 157 -17.02 -11.23 -2.91
CA SER A 157 -16.52 -10.08 -3.69
C SER A 157 -17.19 -9.93 -5.04
N ALA A 158 -17.45 -8.67 -5.39
CA ALA A 158 -17.76 -8.23 -6.75
C ALA A 158 -16.90 -7.04 -7.22
N GLY A 159 -15.77 -6.78 -6.56
CA GLY A 159 -14.88 -5.65 -6.85
C GLY A 159 -13.95 -5.23 -5.69
N CYS A 160 -13.86 -6.03 -4.63
CA CYS A 160 -13.19 -5.70 -3.37
C CYS A 160 -12.24 -6.83 -2.91
N PHE A 161 -11.46 -6.57 -1.86
CA PHE A 161 -10.69 -7.60 -1.15
C PHE A 161 -11.53 -8.13 0.02
N SER A 162 -11.99 -9.38 -0.08
CA SER A 162 -12.86 -10.03 0.90
C SER A 162 -12.08 -11.00 1.79
N MET A 163 -12.19 -10.78 3.09
CA MET A 163 -11.60 -11.59 4.16
C MET A 163 -12.73 -12.31 4.91
N THR A 164 -12.40 -13.19 5.87
CA THR A 164 -13.39 -13.64 6.86
C THR A 164 -13.61 -12.57 7.94
N ASP A 165 -14.73 -12.64 8.65
CA ASP A 165 -15.07 -11.66 9.69
C ASP A 165 -14.01 -11.58 10.81
N PRO A 166 -13.45 -12.71 11.34
CA PRO A 166 -12.33 -12.65 12.27
C PRO A 166 -11.07 -11.98 11.69
N GLN A 167 -10.75 -12.23 10.41
CA GLN A 167 -9.58 -11.62 9.76
C GLN A 167 -9.74 -10.10 9.63
N ILE A 168 -10.89 -9.61 9.14
CA ILE A 168 -11.08 -8.16 9.03
C ILE A 168 -11.22 -7.51 10.41
N GLY A 169 -11.80 -8.18 11.41
CA GLY A 169 -11.85 -7.68 12.79
C GLY A 169 -10.46 -7.43 13.36
N GLU A 170 -9.56 -8.39 13.20
CA GLU A 170 -8.16 -8.25 13.61
C GLU A 170 -7.41 -7.16 12.81
N ILE A 171 -7.53 -7.15 11.48
CA ILE A 171 -6.91 -6.14 10.61
C ILE A 171 -7.41 -4.72 10.96
N TYR A 172 -8.72 -4.55 11.16
CA TYR A 172 -9.36 -3.28 11.49
C TYR A 172 -8.93 -2.81 12.88
N ALA A 173 -8.83 -3.70 13.86
CA ALA A 173 -8.30 -3.37 15.19
C ALA A 173 -6.82 -2.94 15.12
N ILE A 174 -5.97 -3.64 14.34
CA ILE A 174 -4.55 -3.26 14.15
C ILE A 174 -4.43 -1.87 13.52
N ALA A 175 -5.22 -1.58 12.47
CA ALA A 175 -5.25 -0.27 11.83
C ALA A 175 -5.75 0.82 12.79
N ARG A 176 -6.82 0.55 13.57
CA ARG A 176 -7.37 1.46 14.58
C ARG A 176 -6.34 1.82 15.65
N GLU A 177 -5.62 0.83 16.21
CA GLU A 177 -4.59 1.11 17.22
C GLU A 177 -3.40 1.89 16.62
N GLY A 178 -3.04 1.65 15.35
CA GLY A 178 -2.03 2.44 14.62
C GLY A 178 -2.44 3.91 14.44
N PHE A 179 -3.71 4.16 14.05
CA PHE A 179 -4.27 5.52 13.99
C PHE A 179 -4.32 6.18 15.38
N ALA A 180 -4.70 5.44 16.42
CA ALA A 180 -4.67 5.93 17.81
C ALA A 180 -3.24 6.21 18.31
N GLY A 181 -2.23 5.55 17.74
CA GLY A 181 -0.81 5.86 17.91
C GLY A 181 -0.30 7.09 17.14
N GLY A 182 -1.17 7.81 16.43
CA GLY A 182 -0.82 9.02 15.68
C GLY A 182 -0.43 8.79 14.21
N GLN A 183 -0.56 7.56 13.70
CA GLN A 183 -0.42 7.33 12.26
C GLN A 183 -1.52 8.11 11.51
N ARG A 184 -1.13 8.90 10.49
CA ARG A 184 -2.10 9.73 9.71
C ARG A 184 -2.76 8.98 8.56
N ALA A 185 -2.07 7.98 8.00
CA ALA A 185 -2.60 7.06 7.01
C ALA A 185 -1.80 5.75 7.03
N VAL A 186 -2.50 4.63 6.80
CA VAL A 186 -1.91 3.31 6.54
C VAL A 186 -1.63 3.23 5.04
N GLN A 187 -0.36 2.99 4.67
CA GLN A 187 -0.01 2.76 3.28
C GLN A 187 -0.45 1.34 2.88
N MET A 188 -1.16 1.22 1.75
CA MET A 188 -1.53 -0.07 1.16
C MET A 188 -0.87 -0.22 -0.20
N GLN A 189 0.03 -1.20 -0.31
CA GLN A 189 0.70 -1.57 -1.55
C GLN A 189 -0.04 -2.77 -2.17
N SER A 190 -0.52 -2.64 -3.40
CA SER A 190 -1.28 -3.71 -4.07
C SER A 190 -0.61 -4.14 -5.37
N TYR A 191 -0.24 -5.41 -5.42
CA TYR A 191 0.58 -5.99 -6.46
C TYR A 191 -0.17 -7.10 -7.21
N PRO A 192 0.12 -7.32 -8.51
CA PRO A 192 -0.39 -8.46 -9.25
C PRO A 192 0.05 -9.78 -8.60
N PHE A 193 1.29 -9.84 -8.12
CA PHE A 193 1.94 -11.02 -7.57
C PHE A 193 3.10 -10.61 -6.66
N ARG A 194 3.66 -11.56 -5.89
CA ARG A 194 4.94 -11.34 -5.19
C ARG A 194 6.02 -10.93 -6.21
N MET A 195 6.59 -9.73 -6.05
CA MET A 195 7.39 -9.02 -7.07
C MET A 195 8.83 -9.57 -7.24
N THR A 196 8.96 -10.86 -7.51
CA THR A 196 10.24 -11.57 -7.68
C THR A 196 10.68 -11.68 -9.15
N ALA A 197 11.94 -12.06 -9.38
CA ALA A 197 12.47 -12.30 -10.72
C ALA A 197 11.73 -13.43 -11.45
N GLU A 198 11.27 -14.46 -10.72
CA GLU A 198 10.58 -15.63 -11.27
C GLU A 198 9.20 -15.25 -11.81
N ASN A 199 8.40 -14.50 -11.04
CA ASN A 199 7.13 -13.99 -11.51
C ASN A 199 7.35 -12.99 -12.68
N LEU A 200 8.29 -12.07 -12.59
CA LEU A 200 8.56 -11.11 -13.68
C LEU A 200 9.05 -11.80 -14.97
N ALA A 201 9.83 -12.87 -14.87
CA ALA A 201 10.20 -13.69 -16.03
C ALA A 201 8.98 -14.40 -16.62
N LYS A 202 8.13 -15.01 -15.77
CA LYS A 202 6.90 -15.70 -16.18
C LYS A 202 5.88 -14.76 -16.83
N TYR A 203 5.81 -13.50 -16.42
CA TYR A 203 4.86 -12.50 -16.92
C TYR A 203 5.46 -11.47 -17.89
N ARG A 204 6.67 -11.73 -18.43
CA ARG A 204 7.45 -10.78 -19.24
C ARG A 204 6.77 -10.21 -20.50
N LEU A 205 5.74 -10.91 -21.03
CA LEU A 205 4.97 -10.52 -22.22
C LEU A 205 3.53 -10.06 -21.92
N ASP A 206 3.16 -9.91 -20.64
CA ASP A 206 1.83 -9.41 -20.29
C ASP A 206 1.69 -7.92 -20.69
N PRO A 207 0.54 -7.46 -21.23
CA PRO A 207 0.33 -6.05 -21.57
C PRO A 207 0.58 -5.06 -20.42
N ASN A 208 0.50 -5.50 -19.17
CA ASN A 208 0.73 -4.68 -17.98
C ASN A 208 2.21 -4.64 -17.53
N ILE A 209 3.14 -5.33 -18.20
CA ILE A 209 4.53 -5.50 -17.71
C ILE A 209 5.28 -4.17 -17.52
N SER A 210 4.98 -3.14 -18.32
CA SER A 210 5.54 -1.79 -18.16
C SER A 210 5.07 -1.11 -16.87
N PHE A 211 3.79 -1.23 -16.54
CA PHE A 211 3.19 -0.77 -15.29
C PHE A 211 3.71 -1.58 -14.09
N TRP A 212 3.82 -2.90 -14.22
CA TRP A 212 4.35 -3.77 -13.17
C TRP A 212 5.85 -3.53 -12.87
N LYS A 213 6.63 -3.05 -13.84
CA LYS A 213 8.00 -2.55 -13.58
C LYS A 213 8.01 -1.29 -12.71
N GLN A 214 7.05 -0.38 -12.84
CA GLN A 214 6.91 0.75 -11.91
C GLN A 214 6.54 0.24 -10.49
N LEU A 215 5.65 -0.76 -10.39
CA LEU A 215 5.34 -1.37 -9.09
C LEU A 215 6.55 -2.10 -8.49
N LYS A 216 7.44 -2.65 -9.33
CA LYS A 216 8.69 -3.30 -8.92
C LYS A 216 9.65 -2.30 -8.27
N GLU A 217 9.86 -1.12 -8.86
CA GLU A 217 10.72 -0.07 -8.26
C GLU A 217 10.22 0.32 -6.85
N GLY A 218 8.91 0.56 -6.69
CA GLY A 218 8.33 0.88 -5.39
C GLY A 218 8.38 -0.28 -4.39
N SER A 219 8.25 -1.52 -4.86
CA SER A 219 8.49 -2.71 -4.04
C SER A 219 9.95 -2.81 -3.59
N ASP A 220 10.92 -2.60 -4.48
CA ASP A 220 12.35 -2.69 -4.19
C ASP A 220 12.78 -1.62 -3.18
N ASN A 221 12.25 -0.40 -3.31
CA ASN A 221 12.44 0.67 -2.33
C ASN A 221 12.03 0.23 -0.90
N PHE A 222 10.91 -0.51 -0.76
CA PHE A 222 10.54 -1.11 0.54
C PHE A 222 11.43 -2.29 0.92
N GLU A 223 11.81 -3.16 -0.02
CA GLU A 223 12.63 -4.35 0.28
C GLU A 223 14.01 -3.98 0.82
N VAL A 224 14.66 -2.92 0.30
CA VAL A 224 16.01 -2.50 0.74
C VAL A 224 16.00 -1.62 1.99
N THR A 225 14.96 -0.80 2.21
CA THR A 225 14.89 0.09 3.39
C THR A 225 14.13 -0.50 4.57
N ARG A 226 13.09 -1.31 4.30
CA ARG A 226 11.99 -1.65 5.22
C ARG A 226 11.29 -0.42 5.82
N GLN A 227 11.20 0.69 5.10
CA GLN A 227 10.57 1.94 5.57
C GLN A 227 9.36 2.33 4.71
N ASP A 228 8.58 3.33 5.16
CA ASP A 228 7.49 3.92 4.37
C ASP A 228 8.04 4.46 3.05
N VAL A 229 7.59 3.90 1.92
CA VAL A 229 7.98 4.38 0.59
C VAL A 229 7.24 5.69 0.31
N ARG A 230 7.98 6.78 0.07
CA ARG A 230 7.38 8.04 -0.37
C ARG A 230 7.01 7.92 -1.85
N ILE A 231 5.73 8.14 -2.17
CA ILE A 231 5.22 8.05 -3.54
C ILE A 231 4.92 9.46 -4.07
N GLY A 232 5.64 9.85 -5.13
CA GLY A 232 5.26 10.91 -6.06
C GLY A 232 4.66 10.32 -7.34
N VAL A 233 4.10 11.19 -8.18
CA VAL A 233 3.67 10.87 -9.54
C VAL A 233 3.99 12.07 -10.42
N CYS A 234 4.61 11.87 -11.56
CA CYS A 234 4.78 12.89 -12.60
C CYS A 234 4.96 12.24 -13.96
N ASP A 235 4.64 12.96 -15.04
CA ASP A 235 4.58 12.44 -16.41
C ASP A 235 3.78 11.12 -16.53
N LYS A 236 2.73 10.96 -15.71
CA LYS A 236 1.94 9.71 -15.57
C LYS A 236 2.75 8.46 -15.17
N HIS A 237 3.90 8.65 -14.55
CA HIS A 237 4.76 7.62 -13.97
C HIS A 237 4.82 7.77 -12.44
N TYR A 238 4.91 6.66 -11.71
CA TYR A 238 5.26 6.72 -10.29
C TYR A 238 6.71 7.19 -10.09
N VAL A 239 6.97 7.84 -8.96
CA VAL A 239 8.31 8.22 -8.50
C VAL A 239 8.46 7.83 -7.04
N PHE A 240 9.49 7.06 -6.70
CA PHE A 240 9.69 6.56 -5.33
C PHE A 240 10.86 7.24 -4.62
N ASN A 241 10.68 7.45 -3.30
CA ASN A 241 11.66 7.99 -2.36
C ASN A 241 12.39 9.27 -2.83
N ALA A 242 11.67 10.11 -3.58
CA ALA A 242 12.15 11.39 -4.08
C ALA A 242 11.31 12.57 -3.57
N VAL A 243 11.89 13.76 -3.64
CA VAL A 243 11.18 15.05 -3.55
C VAL A 243 11.64 15.96 -4.69
N PRO A 244 10.78 16.86 -5.21
CA PRO A 244 11.21 17.89 -6.16
C PRO A 244 12.28 18.78 -5.53
N ALA A 245 13.43 18.91 -6.18
CA ALA A 245 14.61 19.63 -5.67
C ALA A 245 14.40 21.15 -5.60
N ASN A 246 13.43 21.67 -6.37
CA ASN A 246 12.92 23.04 -6.33
C ASN A 246 11.91 23.29 -5.19
N GLY A 247 11.57 22.27 -4.38
CA GLY A 247 10.57 22.37 -3.32
C GLY A 247 9.11 22.42 -3.80
N SER A 248 8.83 22.18 -5.09
CA SER A 248 7.45 22.11 -5.58
C SER A 248 6.74 20.84 -5.11
N GLN A 249 5.42 20.79 -5.31
CA GLN A 249 4.68 19.53 -5.26
C GLN A 249 4.83 18.77 -6.58
N PHE A 250 4.45 17.48 -6.56
CA PHE A 250 4.33 16.64 -7.74
C PHE A 250 3.01 16.92 -8.46
N ASP A 251 3.06 17.30 -9.73
CA ASP A 251 1.91 17.22 -10.65
C ASP A 251 1.96 15.88 -11.38
N ALA A 252 0.88 15.11 -11.29
CA ALA A 252 0.82 13.75 -11.84
C ALA A 252 0.76 13.68 -13.38
N THR A 253 0.52 14.81 -14.04
CA THR A 253 0.34 14.93 -15.50
C THR A 253 1.40 15.78 -16.19
N ALA A 254 2.05 16.71 -15.49
CA ALA A 254 3.17 17.49 -16.03
C ALA A 254 4.49 16.71 -15.95
N ALA A 255 5.49 17.14 -16.73
CA ALA A 255 6.82 16.55 -16.75
C ALA A 255 7.48 16.56 -15.36
N CYS A 256 8.27 15.52 -15.06
CA CYS A 256 8.92 15.41 -13.75
C CYS A 256 9.91 16.55 -13.48
N PRO A 257 9.81 17.25 -12.33
CA PRO A 257 10.79 18.24 -11.92
C PRO A 257 12.12 17.55 -11.58
N PRO A 258 13.25 18.29 -11.50
CA PRO A 258 14.51 17.75 -10.99
C PRO A 258 14.32 17.10 -9.60
N LEU A 259 14.75 15.86 -9.43
CA LEU A 259 14.43 15.04 -8.25
C LEU A 259 15.63 14.93 -7.31
N LYS A 260 15.42 15.25 -6.03
CA LYS A 260 16.35 14.89 -4.95
C LYS A 260 15.94 13.55 -4.34
N ARG A 261 16.90 12.63 -4.20
CA ARG A 261 16.75 11.30 -3.60
C ARG A 261 17.84 11.07 -2.55
N ASP A 262 17.85 9.88 -1.96
CA ASP A 262 18.94 9.37 -1.14
C ASP A 262 19.84 8.46 -1.99
N ASP A 263 21.12 8.77 -2.08
CA ASP A 263 22.06 8.10 -3.00
C ASP A 263 22.38 6.65 -2.59
N GLU A 264 22.34 6.33 -1.28
CA GLU A 264 22.53 4.95 -0.82
C GLU A 264 21.29 4.10 -1.14
N VAL A 265 20.08 4.62 -0.89
CA VAL A 265 18.84 3.93 -1.26
C VAL A 265 18.78 3.71 -2.78
N GLN A 266 19.16 4.70 -3.58
CA GLN A 266 19.23 4.54 -5.04
C GLN A 266 20.25 3.50 -5.48
N ARG A 267 21.46 3.50 -4.89
CA ARG A 267 22.48 2.47 -5.14
C ARG A 267 21.97 1.07 -4.80
N LEU A 268 21.28 0.90 -3.67
CA LEU A 268 20.74 -0.39 -3.23
C LEU A 268 19.57 -0.87 -4.11
N VAL A 269 18.67 0.03 -4.52
CA VAL A 269 17.58 -0.29 -5.48
C VAL A 269 18.17 -0.69 -6.83
N ALA A 270 19.11 0.07 -7.39
CA ALA A 270 19.76 -0.26 -8.66
C ALA A 270 20.53 -1.59 -8.62
N GLN A 271 21.20 -1.90 -7.50
CA GLN A 271 21.84 -3.20 -7.29
C GLN A 271 20.82 -4.36 -7.25
N LYS A 272 19.64 -4.15 -6.65
CA LYS A 272 18.55 -5.13 -6.64
C LYS A 272 17.91 -5.29 -8.02
N GLU A 273 17.64 -4.19 -8.72
CA GLU A 273 17.11 -4.22 -10.09
C GLU A 273 18.05 -4.95 -11.04
N GLN A 274 19.36 -4.64 -11.00
CA GLN A 274 20.35 -5.31 -11.84
C GLN A 274 20.48 -6.81 -11.54
N LYS A 275 20.39 -7.21 -10.26
CA LYS A 275 20.38 -8.63 -9.88
C LYS A 275 19.13 -9.34 -10.42
N ASP A 276 17.97 -8.74 -10.24
CA ASP A 276 16.70 -9.33 -10.65
C ASP A 276 16.55 -9.35 -12.18
N SER A 277 17.08 -8.35 -12.91
CA SER A 277 17.05 -8.29 -14.38
C SER A 277 17.97 -9.34 -15.01
N THR A 278 19.19 -9.53 -14.47
CA THR A 278 20.05 -10.68 -14.83
C THR A 278 19.31 -11.99 -14.57
N LYS A 279 18.64 -12.13 -13.43
CA LYS A 279 17.90 -13.37 -13.11
C LYS A 279 16.70 -13.61 -14.03
N ILE A 280 16.00 -12.55 -14.45
CA ILE A 280 14.93 -12.65 -15.46
C ILE A 280 15.49 -13.14 -16.80
N ALA A 281 16.65 -12.64 -17.22
CA ALA A 281 17.32 -13.08 -18.45
C ALA A 281 17.80 -14.54 -18.37
N GLU A 282 18.40 -14.96 -17.24
CA GLU A 282 18.74 -16.37 -16.97
C GLU A 282 17.52 -17.29 -17.09
N LEU A 283 16.40 -16.93 -16.45
CA LEU A 283 15.19 -17.75 -16.43
C LEU A 283 14.54 -17.85 -17.82
N ALA A 284 14.56 -16.78 -18.61
CA ALA A 284 14.12 -16.80 -20.00
C ALA A 284 15.03 -17.72 -20.86
N ALA A 285 16.35 -17.62 -20.70
CA ALA A 285 17.31 -18.50 -21.38
C ALA A 285 17.21 -19.97 -20.94
N GLN A 286 16.79 -20.22 -19.71
CA GLN A 286 16.47 -21.56 -19.16
C GLN A 286 15.10 -22.10 -19.62
N GLY A 287 14.39 -21.39 -20.49
CA GLY A 287 13.14 -21.87 -21.10
C GLY A 287 11.90 -21.70 -20.22
N VAL A 288 11.92 -20.83 -19.20
CA VAL A 288 10.70 -20.44 -18.48
C VAL A 288 9.77 -19.74 -19.45
N ARG A 289 8.74 -20.44 -19.94
CA ARG A 289 7.77 -19.88 -20.90
C ARG A 289 6.99 -18.71 -20.28
N PRO A 290 6.68 -17.66 -21.06
CA PRO A 290 5.85 -16.57 -20.60
C PRO A 290 4.38 -17.03 -20.55
N VAL A 291 3.59 -16.47 -19.66
CA VAL A 291 2.16 -16.74 -19.56
C VAL A 291 1.35 -15.47 -19.35
N ARG A 292 0.07 -15.53 -19.72
CA ARG A 292 -0.98 -14.66 -19.19
C ARG A 292 -1.92 -15.53 -18.35
N THR A 293 -2.06 -15.22 -17.07
CA THR A 293 -3.03 -15.90 -16.20
C THR A 293 -4.41 -15.26 -16.40
N VAL A 294 -5.41 -16.08 -16.69
CA VAL A 294 -6.81 -15.66 -16.85
C VAL A 294 -7.65 -16.25 -15.72
N TYR A 295 -8.49 -15.42 -15.10
CA TYR A 295 -9.41 -15.78 -14.04
C TYR A 295 -10.85 -15.67 -14.55
N ALA A 296 -11.79 -16.47 -14.03
CA ALA A 296 -13.20 -16.28 -14.34
C ALA A 296 -13.76 -14.97 -13.74
N ASP A 297 -13.38 -14.67 -12.50
CA ASP A 297 -13.66 -13.41 -11.78
C ASP A 297 -12.82 -13.43 -10.49
N GLY A 298 -11.56 -13.03 -10.61
CA GLY A 298 -10.57 -12.99 -9.54
C GLY A 298 -10.26 -14.33 -8.86
N GLY A 299 -9.50 -14.27 -7.77
CA GLY A 299 -8.95 -15.42 -7.07
C GLY A 299 -9.45 -15.59 -5.64
N GLN A 300 -9.01 -16.70 -5.04
CA GLN A 300 -9.23 -17.11 -3.66
C GLN A 300 -7.99 -17.86 -3.19
N HIS A 301 -7.58 -17.70 -1.93
CA HIS A 301 -6.45 -18.47 -1.40
C HIS A 301 -6.81 -19.96 -1.26
N PRO A 302 -5.93 -20.93 -1.62
CA PRO A 302 -6.22 -22.36 -1.61
C PRO A 302 -6.78 -22.92 -0.29
N SER A 303 -6.45 -22.30 0.86
CA SER A 303 -6.99 -22.68 2.19
C SER A 303 -8.52 -22.57 2.32
N PHE A 304 -9.21 -21.92 1.37
CA PHE A 304 -10.67 -21.82 1.31
C PHE A 304 -11.30 -22.74 0.27
N ALA A 305 -10.53 -23.54 -0.49
CA ALA A 305 -11.04 -24.40 -1.55
C ALA A 305 -12.10 -25.42 -1.10
N SER A 306 -12.06 -25.84 0.17
CA SER A 306 -13.07 -26.72 0.80
C SER A 306 -14.27 -25.98 1.39
N LYS A 307 -14.32 -24.65 1.32
CA LYS A 307 -15.33 -23.79 2.00
C LYS A 307 -16.29 -23.09 1.03
N LEU A 308 -16.58 -23.75 -0.11
CA LEU A 308 -17.40 -23.24 -1.22
C LEU A 308 -18.85 -22.83 -0.84
N GLN A 309 -19.36 -23.25 0.32
CA GLN A 309 -20.68 -22.82 0.81
C GLN A 309 -20.69 -21.40 1.41
N SER A 310 -19.53 -20.82 1.71
CA SER A 310 -19.42 -19.48 2.33
C SER A 310 -19.12 -18.35 1.32
N VAL A 311 -18.98 -18.67 0.03
CA VAL A 311 -18.65 -17.71 -1.04
C VAL A 311 -19.85 -17.42 -1.93
N SER A 312 -19.99 -16.17 -2.39
CA SER A 312 -21.13 -15.76 -3.24
C SER A 312 -21.02 -16.14 -4.71
N ARG A 313 -19.86 -16.64 -5.14
CA ARG A 313 -19.50 -16.95 -6.54
C ARG A 313 -18.71 -18.28 -6.64
N PRO A 314 -19.21 -19.41 -6.11
CA PRO A 314 -18.48 -20.68 -6.12
C PRO A 314 -18.18 -21.18 -7.54
N GLU A 315 -19.02 -20.87 -8.52
CA GLU A 315 -18.85 -21.23 -9.93
C GLU A 315 -17.64 -20.51 -10.56
N ALA A 316 -17.37 -19.27 -10.16
CA ALA A 316 -16.20 -18.52 -10.60
C ALA A 316 -14.88 -19.01 -9.95
N LEU A 317 -14.99 -19.87 -8.94
CA LEU A 317 -13.84 -20.47 -8.23
C LEU A 317 -13.60 -21.91 -8.68
N ALA A 318 -14.64 -22.64 -9.07
CA ALA A 318 -14.56 -24.01 -9.60
C ALA A 318 -13.68 -24.13 -10.86
N GLN A 319 -13.52 -23.05 -11.64
CA GLN A 319 -12.66 -23.02 -12.83
C GLN A 319 -11.20 -22.61 -12.53
N GLY A 320 -10.96 -21.94 -11.39
CA GLY A 320 -9.64 -21.47 -10.98
C GLY A 320 -8.98 -20.44 -11.92
N PRO A 321 -7.70 -20.10 -11.67
CA PRO A 321 -6.85 -19.40 -12.63
C PRO A 321 -6.28 -20.36 -13.68
N VAL A 322 -6.30 -19.94 -14.95
CA VAL A 322 -5.70 -20.68 -16.07
C VAL A 322 -4.49 -19.92 -16.61
N ASP A 323 -3.30 -20.53 -16.57
CA ASP A 323 -2.10 -20.01 -17.21
C ASP A 323 -2.10 -20.32 -18.71
N ILE A 324 -2.35 -19.32 -19.55
CA ILE A 324 -2.21 -19.42 -21.00
C ILE A 324 -0.76 -19.10 -21.34
N ALA A 325 -0.01 -20.08 -21.85
CA ALA A 325 1.34 -19.84 -22.37
C ALA A 325 1.28 -18.87 -23.56
N LEU A 326 2.23 -17.94 -23.61
CA LEU A 326 2.43 -17.01 -24.72
C LEU A 326 3.67 -17.45 -25.53
N ASP A 327 3.71 -17.12 -26.81
CA ASP A 327 4.87 -17.41 -27.65
C ASP A 327 5.93 -16.30 -27.51
N ASP A 328 7.19 -16.65 -27.24
CA ASP A 328 8.34 -15.72 -27.16
C ASP A 328 8.73 -15.08 -28.50
N GLY A 329 7.98 -15.33 -29.58
CA GLY A 329 8.29 -14.88 -30.94
C GLY A 329 9.50 -15.61 -31.58
N THR A 330 10.17 -16.48 -30.85
CA THR A 330 11.33 -17.26 -31.31
C THR A 330 10.94 -18.66 -31.79
N ALA A 331 11.73 -19.21 -32.73
CA ALA A 331 11.62 -20.56 -33.28
C ALA A 331 10.38 -20.90 -34.14
N ALA A 332 9.63 -19.91 -34.63
CA ALA A 332 9.20 -20.01 -36.03
C ALA A 332 10.42 -19.72 -36.90
N SER A 333 11.14 -20.77 -37.33
CA SER A 333 12.13 -20.67 -38.40
C SER A 333 11.43 -20.32 -39.70
N LYS A 334 11.12 -19.03 -39.88
CA LYS A 334 10.58 -18.48 -41.11
C LYS A 334 11.68 -18.58 -42.15
N LYS A 335 11.74 -19.75 -42.81
CA LYS A 335 12.45 -19.99 -44.07
C LYS A 335 11.80 -19.14 -45.15
N ILE A 336 11.97 -17.81 -45.01
CA ILE A 336 11.99 -16.90 -46.13
C ILE A 336 13.06 -17.49 -47.05
N ARG A 337 12.63 -18.09 -48.16
CA ARG A 337 13.54 -18.30 -49.28
C ARG A 337 13.89 -16.90 -49.76
N LEU A 338 14.97 -16.33 -49.26
CA LEU A 338 15.51 -15.12 -49.87
C LEU A 338 15.87 -15.50 -51.30
N SER A 339 15.18 -14.89 -52.26
CA SER A 339 15.50 -15.02 -53.68
C SER A 339 16.99 -14.64 -53.89
N PRO A 340 17.73 -15.32 -54.78
CA PRO A 340 19.17 -15.15 -54.95
C PRO A 340 19.53 -13.84 -55.70
N ALA A 341 19.11 -12.71 -55.14
CA ALA A 341 19.28 -11.36 -55.71
C ALA A 341 20.00 -10.38 -54.76
N VAL A 342 20.34 -10.80 -53.54
CA VAL A 342 21.06 -9.98 -52.54
C VAL A 342 22.31 -10.72 -52.02
N GLN A 343 23.15 -11.18 -52.95
CA GLN A 343 24.47 -11.77 -52.67
C GLN A 343 25.58 -11.14 -53.52
N LEU A 344 25.54 -9.83 -53.75
CA LEU A 344 26.61 -9.10 -54.45
C LEU A 344 26.81 -7.65 -53.94
N ALA A 345 26.82 -7.45 -52.61
CA ALA A 345 27.00 -6.14 -51.98
C ALA A 345 27.88 -6.16 -50.71
N GLY A 346 28.73 -7.18 -50.54
CA GLY A 346 29.42 -7.47 -49.26
C GLY A 346 30.88 -7.88 -49.39
N LEU A 347 31.63 -7.33 -50.35
CA LEU A 347 33.03 -7.71 -50.62
C LEU A 347 33.90 -6.51 -51.05
N ARG A 348 34.12 -5.54 -50.14
CA ARG A 348 35.27 -4.62 -50.19
C ARG A 348 35.52 -3.92 -48.84
N ALA A 349 36.78 -3.46 -48.67
CA ALA A 349 37.31 -2.65 -47.58
C ALA A 349 37.34 -3.31 -46.17
N SER A 350 38.48 -3.93 -45.87
CA SER A 350 39.00 -4.09 -44.50
C SER A 350 40.54 -3.99 -44.52
N ALA A 351 41.13 -3.56 -43.39
CA ALA A 351 42.57 -3.38 -43.16
C ALA A 351 43.23 -2.18 -43.92
N PRO A 352 44.45 -1.74 -43.56
CA PRO A 352 44.53 -0.63 -42.60
C PRO A 352 45.53 0.51 -42.99
N ALA A 353 45.49 1.62 -42.24
CA ALA A 353 46.44 2.72 -42.39
C ALA A 353 47.53 2.68 -41.29
N SER A 354 48.80 2.70 -41.71
CA SER A 354 50.00 2.87 -40.87
C SER A 354 50.75 4.15 -41.25
N ALA A 355 51.60 4.65 -40.34
CA ALA A 355 52.13 6.01 -40.41
C ALA A 355 53.33 6.23 -41.35
N THR A 356 53.55 7.49 -41.72
CA THR A 356 54.78 8.03 -42.34
C THR A 356 54.84 9.51 -41.90
N ILE A 357 55.63 9.91 -40.90
CA ILE A 357 57.10 10.12 -40.89
C ILE A 357 57.53 11.19 -41.91
N VAL A 358 57.82 12.41 -41.41
CA VAL A 358 58.56 13.46 -42.11
C VAL A 358 59.48 14.17 -41.09
N ALA A 359 60.73 14.43 -41.48
CA ALA A 359 61.79 15.09 -40.70
C ALA A 359 62.99 15.40 -41.63
N PRO A 360 64.02 16.17 -41.21
CA PRO A 360 64.02 17.37 -40.37
C PRO A 360 64.85 18.54 -40.98
N SER A 361 64.90 19.70 -40.31
CA SER A 361 65.95 20.73 -40.52
C SER A 361 66.18 21.56 -39.24
N ASN A 362 67.42 22.03 -39.04
CA ASN A 362 67.98 22.68 -37.83
C ASN A 362 69.23 23.50 -38.25
N PRO A 363 69.99 24.24 -37.40
CA PRO A 363 69.79 24.69 -36.00
C PRO A 363 70.08 26.21 -35.74
N ALA A 364 69.79 26.71 -34.51
CA ALA A 364 70.41 27.86 -33.78
C ALA A 364 69.45 28.34 -32.66
N ASP A 365 69.84 28.80 -31.45
CA ASP A 365 71.09 28.70 -30.67
C ASP A 365 70.78 28.90 -29.14
N VAL A 366 71.79 28.85 -28.26
CA VAL A 366 71.87 29.11 -26.77
C VAL A 366 70.74 29.91 -26.06
N THR A 367 70.41 29.74 -24.76
CA THR A 367 71.19 29.33 -23.55
C THR A 367 70.29 28.77 -22.40
N GLY A 368 70.85 28.30 -21.26
CA GLY A 368 70.12 27.77 -20.07
C GLY A 368 69.43 28.82 -19.17
N THR A 369 68.81 28.49 -18.01
CA THR A 369 69.27 27.56 -16.95
C THR A 369 68.19 26.99 -15.98
N ILE A 370 68.37 25.72 -15.58
CA ILE A 370 68.23 25.10 -14.23
C ILE A 370 66.92 25.25 -13.38
N SER A 371 66.15 24.15 -13.37
CA SER A 371 65.56 23.37 -12.24
C SER A 371 65.01 24.00 -10.93
N GLU A 372 63.72 23.67 -10.62
CA GLU A 372 63.16 22.90 -9.45
C GLU A 372 63.80 22.89 -8.03
N PRO A 373 63.14 22.41 -6.91
CA PRO A 373 61.84 21.67 -6.79
C PRO A 373 60.86 22.01 -5.59
N VAL A 374 59.57 21.70 -5.78
CA VAL A 374 58.66 20.85 -4.93
C VAL A 374 58.41 21.08 -3.39
N LYS A 375 57.13 21.34 -3.03
CA LYS A 375 56.30 20.95 -1.82
C LYS A 375 56.35 21.63 -0.42
N GLN A 376 55.12 21.95 0.04
CA GLN A 376 54.45 21.69 1.35
C GLN A 376 54.83 22.42 2.67
N SER A 377 53.85 23.17 3.20
CA SER A 377 53.06 22.89 4.43
C SER A 377 52.91 23.99 5.51
N ALA A 378 51.68 24.07 6.04
CA ALA A 378 51.26 24.36 7.42
C ALA A 378 51.74 25.63 8.20
N SER A 379 50.77 26.56 8.35
CA SER A 379 50.23 27.01 9.66
C SER A 379 50.92 28.10 10.55
N LEU A 380 50.08 29.11 10.86
CA LEU A 380 49.80 29.72 12.18
C LEU A 380 50.63 30.92 12.76
N LEU A 381 49.84 31.82 13.43
CA LEU A 381 50.13 32.74 14.56
C LEU A 381 50.69 34.17 14.34
N GLY A 382 50.22 35.10 15.21
CA GLY A 382 50.61 36.54 15.33
C GLY A 382 49.75 37.50 14.47
N ARG A 383 48.88 38.42 14.94
CA ARG A 383 48.89 39.40 16.06
C ARG A 383 50.16 40.29 15.97
N TRP A 384 50.07 41.61 15.81
CA TRP A 384 49.45 42.56 16.75
C TRP A 384 49.25 44.01 16.18
N PHE A 385 48.44 44.83 16.86
CA PHE A 385 48.35 46.31 16.89
C PHE A 385 48.10 47.18 15.62
N GLY A 386 47.15 48.13 15.76
CA GLY A 386 47.09 49.43 15.04
C GLY A 386 47.55 50.58 15.96
N PRO A 387 47.01 51.83 15.94
CA PRO A 387 45.81 52.34 15.23
C PRO A 387 45.95 53.79 14.67
N LYS A 388 44.80 54.50 14.46
CA LYS A 388 44.60 55.96 14.19
C LYS A 388 44.92 56.45 12.75
N ALA A 389 44.24 57.47 12.19
CA ALA A 389 43.07 58.26 12.63
C ALA A 389 42.30 58.89 11.43
N SER A 390 41.21 59.62 11.75
CA SER A 390 40.32 60.48 10.93
C SER A 390 41.05 61.58 10.11
N ALA A 391 40.43 62.48 9.33
CA ALA A 391 39.04 62.96 9.18
C ALA A 391 38.91 63.66 7.79
N ASP A 392 37.76 64.02 7.21
CA ASP A 392 36.33 63.60 7.17
C ASP A 392 35.79 64.25 5.83
N ASP A 393 34.54 64.42 5.38
CA ASP A 393 33.13 64.30 5.84
C ASP A 393 32.29 63.89 4.56
N ALA A 394 31.01 64.14 4.22
CA ALA A 394 29.85 64.89 4.73
C ALA A 394 28.51 64.29 4.18
N ALA A 395 27.37 64.97 4.41
CA ALA A 395 26.00 64.55 4.02
C ALA A 395 25.14 65.80 3.64
N PRO A 396 23.78 65.78 3.47
CA PRO A 396 22.75 64.72 3.63
C PRO A 396 21.88 64.53 2.34
N ALA A 397 20.79 63.76 2.24
CA ALA A 397 19.97 62.86 3.08
C ALA A 397 19.39 61.73 2.16
N ALA A 398 18.54 60.75 2.50
CA ALA A 398 17.83 60.25 3.69
C ALA A 398 17.67 58.70 3.48
N ALA A 399 17.66 57.79 4.46
CA ALA A 399 16.71 57.52 5.57
C ALA A 399 15.28 57.19 5.12
N ALA A 400 14.63 56.08 5.50
CA ALA A 400 15.00 54.90 6.33
C ALA A 400 14.16 53.68 5.89
N THR A 401 14.59 52.41 5.79
CA THR A 401 15.29 51.47 6.72
C THR A 401 14.46 51.05 7.97
N ALA A 402 14.46 49.79 8.45
CA ALA A 402 14.89 48.50 7.88
C ALA A 402 14.37 47.30 8.73
N SER A 403 14.56 46.07 8.26
CA SER A 403 14.36 44.81 8.99
C SER A 403 15.47 44.51 10.02
N ALA A 404 15.23 43.61 10.99
CA ALA A 404 16.30 42.95 11.75
C ALA A 404 15.95 41.51 12.21
N SER A 405 16.97 40.64 12.18
CA SER A 405 17.03 39.27 12.74
C SER A 405 17.39 39.34 14.26
N VAL A 406 17.55 38.31 15.12
CA VAL A 406 18.24 37.00 15.06
C VAL A 406 17.67 36.03 16.14
N ALA A 407 17.99 34.73 16.06
CA ALA A 407 17.70 33.66 17.04
C ALA A 407 18.72 33.65 18.25
N THR A 408 18.79 32.71 19.23
CA THR A 408 18.40 31.28 19.30
C THR A 408 18.35 30.72 20.75
N ALA A 409 17.46 29.74 21.01
CA ALA A 409 17.50 28.59 21.98
C ALA A 409 17.94 28.72 23.47
N VAL A 410 17.16 28.05 24.38
CA VAL A 410 17.54 27.13 25.49
C VAL A 410 16.27 26.64 26.24
N THR A 411 16.29 25.46 26.89
CA THR A 411 15.15 24.80 27.60
C THR A 411 15.65 23.78 28.65
N PRO A 412 14.82 23.25 29.59
CA PRO A 412 13.62 23.73 30.33
C PRO A 412 13.97 23.73 31.86
N PRO A 413 13.20 23.17 32.84
CA PRO A 413 11.76 23.16 33.20
C PRO A 413 11.56 23.96 34.54
N PRO A 414 10.76 23.60 35.60
CA PRO A 414 9.55 22.76 35.76
C PRO A 414 8.35 23.36 36.58
N ALA A 415 7.16 22.77 36.39
CA ALA A 415 6.06 22.46 37.32
C ALA A 415 5.55 23.41 38.46
N ALA A 416 4.27 23.82 38.29
CA ALA A 416 3.15 23.74 39.28
C ALA A 416 3.05 24.76 40.46
N PRO A 417 1.88 24.84 41.16
CA PRO A 417 0.51 24.98 40.64
C PRO A 417 -0.32 26.08 41.36
N GLN A 418 -1.42 26.56 40.75
CA GLN A 418 -2.48 27.30 41.48
C GLN A 418 -3.90 26.90 41.04
N THR A 419 -4.90 27.24 41.85
CA THR A 419 -6.17 26.49 42.01
C THR A 419 -7.43 27.23 41.55
N ALA A 420 -8.50 26.46 41.37
CA ALA A 420 -9.78 26.93 40.83
C ALA A 420 -10.61 27.78 41.81
N LYS A 421 -11.47 28.65 41.26
CA LYS A 421 -12.71 29.11 41.92
C LYS A 421 -13.86 29.12 40.91
N SER A 422 -14.95 28.46 41.27
CA SER A 422 -16.22 28.50 40.55
C SER A 422 -17.09 29.68 41.00
N LYS A 423 -17.93 30.19 40.09
CA LYS A 423 -19.18 30.89 40.42
C LYS A 423 -20.26 30.50 39.43
N GLN A 424 -21.42 30.09 39.94
CA GLN A 424 -22.67 29.95 39.19
C GLN A 424 -23.54 31.20 39.37
N ALA A 425 -24.70 31.19 38.69
CA ALA A 425 -25.85 32.09 38.82
C ALA A 425 -25.89 33.34 37.90
N ALA A 426 -26.52 33.17 36.75
CA ALA A 426 -27.37 34.15 36.09
C ALA A 426 -28.54 33.38 35.42
N VAL A 427 -29.75 33.95 35.41
CA VAL A 427 -30.98 33.30 34.90
C VAL A 427 -31.59 34.16 33.79
N THR A 428 -32.48 33.57 32.98
CA THR A 428 -33.29 34.19 31.91
C THR A 428 -32.60 34.55 30.59
N ALA A 429 -32.91 33.78 29.54
CA ALA A 429 -33.37 34.28 28.24
C ALA A 429 -33.94 33.11 27.39
N LYS A 430 -34.94 33.38 26.54
CA LYS A 430 -35.54 32.44 25.57
C LYS A 430 -35.60 33.12 24.19
N PRO A 431 -35.05 32.48 23.16
CA PRO A 431 -35.81 32.19 21.93
C PRO A 431 -35.60 30.72 21.47
N ALA A 432 -36.65 29.95 21.19
CA ALA A 432 -37.44 29.93 19.94
C ALA A 432 -36.76 29.14 18.80
N SER A 433 -37.30 27.95 18.49
CA SER A 433 -36.81 27.04 17.44
C SER A 433 -37.45 27.34 16.07
N PRO A 434 -36.71 27.25 14.94
CA PRO A 434 -37.29 27.32 13.61
C PRO A 434 -37.79 25.94 13.14
N THR A 435 -39.10 25.79 12.92
CA THR A 435 -39.67 24.58 12.30
C THR A 435 -39.60 24.69 10.77
N VAL A 436 -38.88 23.76 10.11
CA VAL A 436 -38.89 23.64 8.64
C VAL A 436 -39.64 22.39 8.23
N LYS A 437 -40.56 22.55 7.26
CA LYS A 437 -41.49 21.50 6.80
C LYS A 437 -40.85 20.64 5.70
N ALA A 438 -40.75 19.33 5.91
CA ALA A 438 -40.58 18.38 4.81
C ALA A 438 -41.96 18.02 4.22
N LYS A 439 -42.08 17.98 2.89
CA LYS A 439 -43.33 17.61 2.19
C LYS A 439 -43.42 16.09 1.97
N THR A 440 -44.64 15.57 2.03
CA THR A 440 -44.98 14.17 1.73
C THR A 440 -45.13 13.93 0.23
N GLN A 441 -44.55 12.83 -0.26
CA GLN A 441 -45.02 11.97 -1.37
C GLN A 441 -44.29 10.61 -1.17
N ALA A 442 -44.96 9.50 -0.85
CA ALA A 442 -45.86 8.69 -1.69
C ALA A 442 -45.08 7.76 -2.67
N ALA A 443 -45.36 6.46 -2.78
CA ALA A 443 -46.19 5.58 -1.93
C ALA A 443 -45.77 4.11 -2.12
N THR A 444 -45.96 3.26 -1.09
CA THR A 444 -45.69 1.81 -1.16
C THR A 444 -47.00 1.03 -1.00
N PRO A 445 -47.34 0.09 -1.91
CA PRO A 445 -48.47 -0.82 -1.70
C PRO A 445 -48.19 -1.79 -0.55
N ALA A 446 -49.14 -1.95 0.38
CA ALA A 446 -49.00 -2.84 1.52
C ALA A 446 -49.39 -4.29 1.17
N ALA A 447 -48.57 -5.26 1.60
CA ALA A 447 -48.95 -6.67 1.65
C ALA A 447 -49.41 -7.04 3.08
N LYS A 448 -50.53 -7.74 3.22
CA LYS A 448 -50.99 -8.32 4.49
C LYS A 448 -50.33 -9.70 4.71
N PRO A 449 -50.16 -10.15 5.97
CA PRO A 449 -49.48 -11.40 6.27
C PRO A 449 -50.30 -12.63 5.85
N ALA A 450 -49.62 -13.65 5.36
CA ALA A 450 -50.16 -14.99 5.11
C ALA A 450 -49.74 -15.96 6.22
N LYS A 451 -50.53 -17.02 6.41
CA LYS A 451 -50.41 -17.93 7.55
C LYS A 451 -49.23 -18.91 7.46
N GLU A 452 -48.77 -19.27 8.66
CA GLU A 452 -48.13 -20.54 9.01
C GLU A 452 -48.88 -21.75 8.43
N ILE A 453 -48.17 -22.68 7.80
CA ILE A 453 -48.69 -24.01 7.42
C ILE A 453 -47.62 -25.05 7.72
N THR A 454 -47.97 -26.07 8.49
CA THR A 454 -47.13 -27.24 8.77
C THR A 454 -47.27 -28.31 7.68
N GLY A 455 -46.17 -28.98 7.33
CA GLY A 455 -46.16 -30.03 6.30
C GLY A 455 -44.88 -30.86 6.37
N ALA A 456 -45.01 -32.18 6.18
CA ALA A 456 -43.97 -33.15 6.53
C ALA A 456 -43.12 -33.66 5.35
N THR A 457 -42.03 -34.31 5.74
CA THR A 457 -40.97 -34.96 4.96
C THR A 457 -41.44 -35.87 3.82
N ALA A 458 -40.71 -35.85 2.70
CA ALA A 458 -40.62 -36.95 1.74
C ALA A 458 -39.21 -36.99 1.12
N ALA A 459 -38.69 -38.19 0.83
CA ALA A 459 -37.33 -38.40 0.30
C ALA A 459 -37.35 -38.91 -1.16
N PRO A 460 -36.34 -38.58 -1.99
CA PRO A 460 -36.28 -39.02 -3.39
C PRO A 460 -35.74 -40.47 -3.55
N PRO A 461 -36.15 -41.19 -4.62
CA PRO A 461 -35.68 -42.55 -4.91
C PRO A 461 -34.29 -42.60 -5.58
N PRO A 462 -33.57 -43.75 -5.54
CA PRO A 462 -32.23 -43.91 -6.11
C PRO A 462 -32.22 -44.20 -7.63
N PRO A 463 -31.12 -43.92 -8.34
CA PRO A 463 -31.00 -44.14 -9.78
C PRO A 463 -30.64 -45.60 -10.16
N ALA A 464 -31.16 -46.05 -11.30
CA ALA A 464 -30.85 -47.37 -11.89
C ALA A 464 -29.56 -47.34 -12.75
N LYS A 465 -28.99 -48.52 -13.05
CA LYS A 465 -27.70 -48.68 -13.75
C LYS A 465 -27.82 -49.00 -15.25
N ALA A 466 -26.80 -48.55 -15.97
CA ALA A 466 -26.50 -48.63 -17.40
C ALA A 466 -26.69 -49.99 -18.13
N SER A 467 -27.11 -49.90 -19.40
CA SER A 467 -26.68 -50.65 -20.61
C SER A 467 -27.56 -50.18 -21.81
N GLY A 468 -27.14 -50.14 -23.08
CA GLY A 468 -25.83 -50.35 -23.70
C GLY A 468 -25.92 -50.39 -25.25
N LEU A 469 -24.77 -50.31 -25.94
CA LEU A 469 -24.52 -50.64 -27.38
C LEU A 469 -25.01 -49.70 -28.53
N THR A 470 -24.23 -49.83 -29.63
CA THR A 470 -24.53 -49.61 -31.07
C THR A 470 -24.79 -48.21 -31.65
N THR A 471 -23.76 -47.67 -32.30
CA THR A 471 -23.83 -46.86 -33.54
C THR A 471 -24.33 -47.73 -34.73
N PRO A 472 -24.89 -47.12 -35.80
CA PRO A 472 -24.08 -46.94 -37.02
C PRO A 472 -24.22 -45.54 -37.66
N ALA A 473 -23.56 -45.31 -38.79
CA ALA A 473 -23.35 -43.97 -39.38
C ALA A 473 -24.07 -43.72 -40.71
N ALA A 474 -24.47 -42.46 -40.93
CA ALA A 474 -24.65 -41.79 -42.22
C ALA A 474 -24.79 -40.27 -41.97
N THR A 475 -24.61 -39.29 -42.87
CA THR A 475 -23.83 -39.03 -44.10
C THR A 475 -24.47 -37.77 -44.71
N VAL A 476 -23.72 -36.66 -44.82
CA VAL A 476 -23.94 -35.49 -45.73
C VAL A 476 -25.27 -34.71 -45.68
N ALA A 477 -25.16 -33.38 -45.46
CA ALA A 477 -25.81 -32.34 -46.28
C ALA A 477 -25.18 -30.95 -46.01
N VAL A 478 -25.16 -30.06 -47.01
CA VAL A 478 -24.73 -28.64 -46.89
C VAL A 478 -25.71 -27.73 -47.62
N ALA A 479 -26.24 -26.73 -46.89
CA ALA A 479 -26.87 -25.48 -47.34
C ALA A 479 -27.00 -24.60 -46.08
N ASP A 480 -26.62 -23.33 -45.97
CA ASP A 480 -26.57 -22.19 -46.90
C ASP A 480 -27.94 -21.72 -47.41
N GLN A 481 -28.51 -20.69 -46.74
CA GLN A 481 -28.90 -19.41 -47.36
C GLN A 481 -29.52 -18.41 -46.36
N LEU A 482 -29.20 -17.12 -46.55
CA LEU A 482 -29.92 -15.97 -46.00
C LEU A 482 -31.17 -15.67 -46.86
N PRO A 483 -32.25 -15.14 -46.27
CA PRO A 483 -32.53 -13.70 -46.42
C PRO A 483 -33.15 -13.06 -45.14
N ARG A 484 -33.26 -11.72 -45.01
CA ARG A 484 -32.96 -10.62 -45.94
C ARG A 484 -32.49 -9.37 -45.19
#